data_AF-A0A2G5UXU1-F1
#
_entry.id   AF-A0A2G5UXU1-F1
#
_cell.length_a   1.000
_cell.length_b   1.000
_cell.length_c   1.000
_cell.angle_alpha   90.00
_cell.angle_beta   90.00
_cell.angle_gamma   90.00
#
_symmetry.space_group_name_H-M   'P 1'
#
loop_
_entity.id
_entity.type
_entity.pdbx_description
1 polymer ?
#
loop_
_entity_poly.entity_id
_entity_poly.type
_entity_poly.pdbx_seq_one_letter_code
_entity_poly.pdbx_strand_id
1 'polypeptide(L)'
;MRPGILLELILGIIVAGSSEKSVKTRIYTKWTQTPILAEISEFLAKKDENLFWELMDSVNANPMGNSSEVSTYNFGISTASSLLDPSEYPLLRFSLASRIFSPRIEVHRQISRKFHPISCPKSFFVYGNQTGCHLSELHFEEYSGNTGIFEFDHIFPIKSKANRTLIIYGVLGTLELKNMVLEAKNLVEARENLNFALRFLSLSSRTTKVSPSGYGVELALKNTEYKSVDHSTQDLPENSHGLNFRILKTDTQTDKMSWNLCERI
;
A
#
# COMPACT_ATOMS: atom_id res chain seq x y z
N MET A 1 -8.59 -38.33 -57.06
CA MET A 1 -10.05 -38.19 -56.82
C MET A 1 -10.36 -39.04 -55.60
N ARG A 2 -10.90 -38.57 -54.46
CA ARG A 2 -11.57 -37.33 -54.07
C ARG A 2 -11.17 -36.96 -52.61
N PRO A 3 -11.13 -35.67 -52.23
CA PRO A 3 -10.90 -35.25 -50.85
C PRO A 3 -12.20 -35.30 -50.05
N GLY A 4 -12.16 -35.84 -48.84
CA GLY A 4 -13.26 -35.75 -47.88
C GLY A 4 -13.04 -34.54 -46.97
N ILE A 5 -13.80 -33.47 -47.20
CA ILE A 5 -13.78 -32.22 -46.42
C ILE A 5 -14.62 -32.47 -45.17
N LEU A 6 -13.99 -32.51 -43.99
CA LEU A 6 -14.70 -32.49 -42.71
C LEU A 6 -14.93 -31.01 -42.35
N LEU A 7 -16.19 -30.57 -42.44
CA LEU A 7 -16.59 -29.21 -42.06
C LEU A 7 -16.97 -29.22 -40.58
N GLU A 8 -16.04 -28.86 -39.70
CA GLU A 8 -16.30 -28.62 -38.28
C GLU A 8 -17.07 -27.31 -38.11
N LEU A 9 -18.35 -27.42 -37.74
CA LEU A 9 -19.24 -26.29 -37.45
C LEU A 9 -18.91 -25.75 -36.05
N ILE A 10 -18.08 -24.72 -35.97
CA ILE A 10 -17.81 -24.00 -34.71
C ILE A 10 -19.06 -23.18 -34.36
N LEU A 11 -19.86 -23.70 -33.44
CA LEU A 11 -20.96 -22.96 -32.83
C LEU A 11 -20.38 -21.94 -31.83
N GLY A 12 -20.14 -20.73 -32.31
CA GLY A 12 -19.72 -19.61 -31.46
C GLY A 12 -20.85 -19.17 -30.54
N ILE A 13 -20.77 -19.55 -29.26
CA ILE A 13 -21.63 -18.98 -28.22
C ILE A 13 -21.17 -17.53 -27.98
N ILE A 14 -21.89 -16.58 -28.56
CA ILE A 14 -21.75 -15.17 -28.20
C ILE A 14 -22.42 -15.00 -26.84
N VAL A 15 -21.61 -15.05 -25.77
CA VAL A 15 -22.06 -14.60 -24.46
C VAL A 15 -22.17 -13.08 -24.51
N ALA A 16 -23.37 -12.59 -24.80
CA ALA A 16 -23.72 -11.19 -24.59
C ALA A 16 -23.82 -10.94 -23.08
N GLY A 17 -22.71 -10.54 -22.46
CA GLY A 17 -22.70 -10.13 -21.06
C GLY A 17 -23.49 -8.84 -20.87
N SER A 18 -24.64 -8.90 -20.19
CA SER A 18 -25.34 -7.71 -19.74
C SER A 18 -24.47 -6.99 -18.70
N SER A 19 -24.06 -5.75 -18.97
CA SER A 19 -23.32 -4.93 -18.00
C SER A 19 -24.26 -4.53 -16.86
N GLU A 20 -24.15 -5.19 -15.72
CA GLU A 20 -24.86 -4.75 -14.51
C GLU A 20 -24.40 -3.35 -14.09
N LYS A 21 -25.35 -2.50 -13.69
CA LYS A 21 -25.05 -1.16 -13.16
C LYS A 21 -24.54 -1.32 -11.73
N SER A 22 -23.25 -1.01 -11.52
CA SER A 22 -22.61 -1.08 -10.19
C SER A 22 -22.12 0.29 -9.73
N VAL A 23 -22.31 0.58 -8.44
CA VAL A 23 -21.74 1.77 -7.79
C VAL A 23 -20.39 1.38 -7.18
N LYS A 24 -19.31 2.06 -7.59
CA LYS A 24 -17.94 1.80 -7.11
C LYS A 24 -17.41 3.03 -6.38
N THR A 25 -16.95 2.81 -5.16
CA THR A 25 -16.38 3.84 -4.28
C THR A 25 -14.97 3.45 -3.88
N ARG A 26 -14.08 4.44 -3.74
CA ARG A 26 -12.69 4.25 -3.30
C ARG A 26 -12.25 5.45 -2.47
N ILE A 27 -11.57 5.18 -1.37
CA ILE A 27 -10.90 6.20 -0.56
C ILE A 27 -9.40 6.13 -0.81
N TYR A 28 -8.76 7.30 -0.86
CA TYR A 28 -7.32 7.43 -1.01
C TYR A 28 -6.75 8.32 0.08
N THR A 29 -5.54 8.02 0.54
CA THR A 29 -4.81 8.87 1.47
C THR A 29 -4.26 10.13 0.76
N LYS A 30 -3.72 11.08 1.54
CA LYS A 30 -3.03 12.24 0.99
C LYS A 30 -1.62 11.92 0.48
N TRP A 31 -1.02 10.82 0.95
CA TRP A 31 0.32 10.39 0.60
C TRP A 31 0.34 9.31 -0.49
N THR A 32 1.49 9.15 -1.13
CA THR A 32 1.71 8.14 -2.17
C THR A 32 2.02 6.78 -1.56
N GLN A 33 2.04 5.73 -2.37
CA GLN A 33 2.40 4.38 -1.95
C GLN A 33 3.70 4.34 -1.14
N THR A 34 3.66 3.57 -0.06
CA THR A 34 4.78 3.33 0.86
C THR A 34 5.48 2.01 0.52
N PRO A 35 6.81 1.90 0.70
CA PRO A 35 7.54 0.67 0.42
C PRO A 35 7.08 -0.50 1.31
N ILE A 36 6.72 -1.63 0.69
CA ILE A 36 6.20 -2.82 1.39
C ILE A 36 7.21 -3.36 2.40
N LEU A 37 8.51 -3.42 2.06
CA LEU A 37 9.54 -3.90 3.00
C LEU A 37 9.61 -3.06 4.27
N ALA A 38 9.42 -1.75 4.15
CA ALA A 38 9.41 -0.86 5.30
C ALA A 38 8.15 -1.08 6.17
N GLU A 39 6.98 -1.31 5.56
CA GLU A 39 5.77 -1.67 6.32
C GLU A 39 5.93 -3.02 7.06
N ILE A 40 6.61 -3.99 6.45
CA ILE A 40 6.92 -5.28 7.08
C ILE A 40 7.88 -5.10 8.25
N SER A 41 8.95 -4.31 8.10
CA SER A 41 9.89 -4.06 9.19
C SER A 41 9.22 -3.38 10.38
N GLU A 42 8.28 -2.47 10.14
CA GLU A 42 7.53 -1.80 11.21
C GLU A 42 6.57 -2.74 11.93
N PHE A 43 5.97 -3.70 11.21
CA PHE A 43 5.18 -4.76 11.82
C PHE A 43 6.04 -5.61 12.78
N LEU A 44 7.25 -5.99 12.35
CA LEU A 44 8.18 -6.76 13.18
C LEU A 44 8.64 -5.95 14.39
N ALA A 45 9.07 -4.71 14.19
CA ALA A 45 9.50 -3.83 15.27
C ALA A 45 8.43 -3.61 16.33
N LYS A 46 7.15 -3.56 15.92
CA LYS A 46 6.04 -3.44 16.87
C LYS A 46 5.90 -4.65 17.79
N LYS A 47 6.30 -5.85 17.33
CA LYS A 47 6.32 -7.07 18.13
C LYS A 47 7.58 -7.13 19.00
N ASP A 48 8.74 -7.00 18.39
CA ASP A 48 10.03 -6.90 19.07
C ASP A 48 11.01 -6.09 18.21
N GLU A 49 11.70 -5.15 18.84
CA GLU A 49 12.74 -4.34 18.21
C GLU A 49 13.92 -5.19 17.72
N ASN A 50 14.21 -6.35 18.33
CA ASN A 50 15.25 -7.25 17.82
C ASN A 50 14.90 -7.78 16.42
N LEU A 51 13.64 -8.13 16.17
CA LEU A 51 13.18 -8.67 14.89
C LEU A 51 13.34 -7.66 13.74
N PHE A 52 13.28 -6.37 14.05
CA PHE A 52 13.58 -5.32 13.07
C PHE A 52 15.01 -5.46 12.53
N TRP A 53 15.98 -5.59 13.43
CA TRP A 53 17.40 -5.70 13.06
C TRP A 53 17.73 -7.06 12.43
N GLU A 54 17.08 -8.14 12.85
CA GLU A 54 17.21 -9.46 12.20
C GLU A 54 16.66 -9.45 10.77
N LEU A 55 15.52 -8.79 10.54
CA LEU A 55 15.01 -8.57 9.19
C LEU A 55 15.98 -7.72 8.37
N MET A 56 16.51 -6.63 8.95
CA MET A 56 17.48 -5.77 8.28
C MET A 56 18.70 -6.57 7.81
N ASP A 57 19.25 -7.42 8.67
CA ASP A 57 20.41 -8.25 8.36
C ASP A 57 20.09 -9.28 7.28
N SER A 58 18.89 -9.88 7.32
CA SER A 58 18.42 -10.82 6.29
C SER A 58 18.21 -10.15 4.92
N VAL A 59 17.66 -8.93 4.91
CA VAL A 59 17.49 -8.13 3.69
C VAL A 59 18.84 -7.67 3.14
N ASN A 60 19.77 -7.30 4.01
CA ASN A 60 21.14 -6.91 3.63
C ASN A 60 21.94 -8.09 3.07
N ALA A 61 21.67 -9.33 3.49
CA ALA A 61 22.29 -10.50 2.90
C ALA A 61 21.94 -10.64 1.40
N ASN A 62 20.69 -10.33 1.04
CA ASN A 62 20.15 -10.46 -0.32
C ASN A 62 19.48 -9.17 -0.81
N PRO A 63 20.25 -8.12 -1.16
CA PRO A 63 19.69 -6.84 -1.61
C PRO A 63 18.95 -7.02 -2.94
N MET A 64 17.67 -6.63 -2.97
CA MET A 64 16.78 -6.87 -4.12
C MET A 64 16.99 -5.93 -5.30
N GLY A 65 17.65 -4.78 -5.11
CA GLY A 65 17.79 -3.76 -6.14
C GLY A 65 16.44 -3.32 -6.73
N ASN A 66 16.40 -3.06 -8.05
CA ASN A 66 15.17 -2.68 -8.76
C ASN A 66 14.32 -3.91 -9.07
N SER A 67 13.42 -4.26 -8.14
CA SER A 67 12.50 -5.40 -8.28
C SER A 67 11.04 -4.94 -8.47
N SER A 68 10.20 -5.84 -8.99
CA SER A 68 8.75 -5.61 -9.08
C SER A 68 8.13 -5.62 -7.68
N GLU A 69 7.04 -4.87 -7.46
CA GLU A 69 6.35 -4.84 -6.16
C GLU A 69 5.91 -6.23 -5.70
N VAL A 70 5.50 -7.10 -6.63
CA VAL A 70 5.11 -8.49 -6.32
C VAL A 70 6.30 -9.30 -5.83
N SER A 71 7.46 -9.17 -6.48
CA SER A 71 8.68 -9.83 -6.01
C SER A 71 9.13 -9.28 -4.67
N THR A 72 9.07 -7.96 -4.46
CA THR A 72 9.40 -7.31 -3.18
C THR A 72 8.49 -7.81 -2.07
N TYR A 73 7.19 -7.95 -2.34
CA TYR A 73 6.22 -8.51 -1.40
C TYR A 73 6.55 -9.98 -1.07
N ASN A 74 6.74 -10.83 -2.09
CA ASN A 74 7.02 -12.25 -1.87
C ASN A 74 8.32 -12.45 -1.10
N PHE A 75 9.37 -11.71 -1.44
CA PHE A 75 10.63 -11.71 -0.70
C PHE A 75 10.41 -11.27 0.75
N GLY A 76 9.81 -10.11 0.98
CA GLY A 76 9.57 -9.59 2.33
C GLY A 76 8.72 -10.54 3.20
N ILE A 77 7.69 -11.15 2.63
CA ILE A 77 6.88 -12.16 3.32
C ILE A 77 7.72 -13.40 3.63
N SER A 78 8.52 -13.89 2.68
CA SER A 78 9.38 -15.07 2.90
C SER A 78 10.41 -14.82 4.00
N THR A 79 11.04 -13.65 4.02
CA THR A 79 12.03 -13.27 5.03
C THR A 79 11.38 -13.03 6.39
N ALA A 80 10.22 -12.37 6.44
CA ALA A 80 9.49 -12.18 7.69
C ALA A 80 8.97 -13.51 8.26
N SER A 81 8.60 -14.47 7.39
CA SER A 81 8.11 -15.78 7.83
C SER A 81 9.18 -16.62 8.52
N SER A 82 10.47 -16.45 8.18
CA SER A 82 11.54 -17.13 8.94
C SER A 82 11.77 -16.54 10.34
N LEU A 83 11.25 -15.34 10.61
CA LEU A 83 11.44 -14.61 11.88
C LEU A 83 10.20 -14.64 12.77
N LEU A 84 9.07 -15.12 12.27
CA LEU A 84 7.78 -15.08 12.94
C LEU A 84 7.22 -16.48 13.19
N ASP A 85 6.40 -16.59 14.23
CA ASP A 85 5.59 -17.78 14.44
C ASP A 85 4.53 -17.92 13.34
N PRO A 86 4.18 -19.15 12.91
CA PRO A 86 3.16 -19.38 11.88
C PRO A 86 1.78 -18.76 12.18
N SER A 87 1.44 -18.57 13.45
CA SER A 87 0.21 -17.90 13.90
C SER A 87 0.15 -16.41 13.55
N GLU A 88 1.30 -15.77 13.33
CA GLU A 88 1.42 -14.34 13.05
C GLU A 88 1.30 -14.02 11.56
N TYR A 89 1.45 -15.01 10.68
CA TYR A 89 1.45 -14.77 9.23
C TYR A 89 0.14 -14.18 8.72
N PRO A 90 -1.05 -14.62 9.19
CA PRO A 90 -2.31 -13.98 8.82
C PRO A 90 -2.37 -12.54 9.30
N LEU A 91 -1.81 -12.21 10.47
CA LEU A 91 -1.78 -10.86 11.03
C LEU A 91 -0.86 -9.95 10.22
N LEU A 92 0.31 -10.42 9.81
CA LEU A 92 1.20 -9.68 8.91
C LEU A 92 0.51 -9.38 7.58
N ARG A 93 -0.10 -10.40 6.94
CA ARG A 93 -0.83 -10.21 5.68
C ARG A 93 -2.00 -9.25 5.82
N PHE A 94 -2.76 -9.36 6.92
CA PHE A 94 -3.85 -8.44 7.23
C PHE A 94 -3.35 -7.01 7.44
N SER A 95 -2.23 -6.83 8.15
CA SER A 95 -1.58 -5.54 8.37
C SER A 95 -1.19 -4.86 7.06
N LEU A 96 -0.58 -5.61 6.15
CA LEU A 96 -0.19 -5.11 4.82
C LEU A 96 -1.41 -4.81 3.94
N ALA A 97 -2.42 -5.68 3.94
CA ALA A 97 -3.66 -5.45 3.22
C ALA A 97 -4.40 -4.20 3.74
N SER A 98 -4.31 -3.95 5.05
CA SER A 98 -4.94 -2.80 5.71
C SER A 98 -4.07 -1.55 5.74
N ARG A 99 -2.80 -1.64 5.32
CA ARG A 99 -1.84 -0.54 5.30
C ARG A 99 -1.65 0.15 6.66
N ILE A 100 -1.74 -0.61 7.76
CA ILE A 100 -1.71 -0.07 9.13
C ILE A 100 -0.42 0.72 9.42
N PHE A 101 0.72 0.28 8.90
CA PHE A 101 2.02 0.93 9.10
C PHE A 101 2.37 1.99 8.06
N SER A 102 1.56 2.15 7.00
CA SER A 102 1.78 3.18 5.98
C SER A 102 1.91 4.60 6.54
N PRO A 103 1.08 5.05 7.52
CA PRO A 103 1.24 6.36 8.14
C PRO A 103 2.60 6.55 8.84
N ARG A 104 3.16 5.51 9.46
CA ARG A 104 4.48 5.59 10.12
C ARG A 104 5.61 5.78 9.12
N ILE A 105 5.55 5.06 8.00
CA ILE A 105 6.49 5.24 6.89
C ILE A 105 6.36 6.64 6.28
N GLU A 106 5.15 7.18 6.20
CA GLU A 106 4.93 8.56 5.77
C GLU A 106 5.60 9.58 6.70
N VAL A 107 5.56 9.35 8.02
CA VAL A 107 6.26 10.21 9.00
C VAL A 107 7.77 10.21 8.72
N HIS A 108 8.38 9.04 8.53
CA HIS A 108 9.81 8.94 8.19
C HIS A 108 10.13 9.72 6.91
N ARG A 109 9.27 9.61 5.89
CA ARG A 109 9.42 10.33 4.62
C ARG A 109 9.31 11.85 4.77
N GLN A 110 8.38 12.34 5.60
CA GLN A 110 8.22 13.78 5.83
C GLN A 110 9.42 14.36 6.58
N ILE A 111 9.97 13.61 7.53
CA ILE A 111 11.17 14.00 8.25
C ILE A 111 12.38 13.98 7.30
N SER A 112 12.54 12.92 6.51
CA SER A 112 13.67 12.79 5.58
C SER A 112 13.71 13.94 4.59
N ARG A 113 12.56 14.39 4.06
CA ARG A 113 12.47 15.55 3.14
C ARG A 113 13.06 16.84 3.68
N LYS A 114 13.08 17.05 5.00
CA LYS A 114 13.67 18.25 5.61
C LYS A 114 15.20 18.24 5.56
N PHE A 115 15.81 17.06 5.53
CA PHE A 115 17.26 16.87 5.63
C PHE A 115 17.89 16.31 4.36
N HIS A 116 17.08 15.80 3.41
CA HIS A 116 17.55 15.05 2.25
C HIS A 116 18.38 15.93 1.30
N PRO A 117 19.69 15.64 1.14
CA PRO A 117 20.51 16.31 0.14
C PRO A 117 20.16 15.80 -1.26
N ILE A 118 20.06 16.70 -2.23
CA ILE A 118 19.74 16.35 -3.63
C ILE A 118 20.79 15.40 -4.23
N SER A 119 22.03 15.44 -3.73
CA SER A 119 23.13 14.58 -4.17
C SER A 119 22.99 13.11 -3.78
N CYS A 120 22.16 12.77 -2.78
CA CYS A 120 22.15 11.44 -2.16
C CYS A 120 20.82 10.71 -2.40
N PRO A 121 20.62 9.99 -3.52
CA PRO A 121 19.30 9.47 -3.88
C PRO A 121 18.80 8.33 -2.98
N LYS A 122 19.67 7.43 -2.52
CA LYS A 122 19.21 6.16 -1.89
C LYS A 122 19.47 6.05 -0.40
N SER A 123 20.51 6.73 0.09
CA SER A 123 20.82 6.83 1.51
C SER A 123 21.63 8.09 1.78
N PHE A 124 21.53 8.60 3.00
CA PHE A 124 22.35 9.70 3.51
C PHE A 124 22.36 9.63 5.04
N PHE A 125 23.33 10.30 5.67
CA PHE A 125 23.40 10.41 7.12
C PHE A 125 23.15 11.84 7.59
N VAL A 126 22.74 11.97 8.85
CA VAL A 126 22.65 13.22 9.59
C VAL A 126 23.31 13.02 10.94
N TYR A 127 24.27 13.86 11.29
CA TYR A 127 24.97 13.84 12.57
C TYR A 127 25.12 15.26 13.09
N GLY A 128 24.29 15.64 14.07
CA GLY A 128 24.13 17.03 14.45
C GLY A 128 23.71 17.87 13.25
N ASN A 129 24.54 18.84 12.89
CA ASN A 129 24.36 19.72 11.73
C ASN A 129 25.03 19.19 10.45
N GLN A 130 25.76 18.07 10.52
CA GLN A 130 26.42 17.47 9.37
C GLN A 130 25.44 16.58 8.60
N THR A 131 25.51 16.65 7.27
CA THR A 131 24.73 15.79 6.37
C THR A 131 25.61 15.38 5.20
N GLY A 132 25.62 14.09 4.84
CA GLY A 132 26.42 13.60 3.72
C GLY A 132 25.91 12.28 3.15
N CYS A 133 26.45 11.87 2.00
CA CYS A 133 26.04 10.62 1.35
C CYS A 133 26.83 9.42 1.87
N HIS A 134 28.05 9.64 2.37
CA HIS A 134 29.00 8.59 2.77
C HIS A 134 29.55 8.87 4.16
N LEU A 135 29.62 7.85 5.03
CA LEU A 135 30.13 8.04 6.40
C LEU A 135 31.63 8.39 6.43
N SER A 136 32.36 8.21 5.32
CA SER A 136 33.72 8.74 5.17
C SER A 136 33.82 10.27 5.27
N GLU A 137 32.72 10.99 5.02
CA GLU A 137 32.63 12.45 5.12
C GLU A 137 32.32 12.94 6.54
N LEU A 138 32.08 12.02 7.48
CA LEU A 138 31.64 12.33 8.83
C LEU A 138 32.79 12.80 9.72
N HIS A 139 32.69 14.02 10.25
CA HIS A 139 33.60 14.54 11.27
C HIS A 139 33.03 14.30 12.67
N PHE A 140 33.44 13.22 13.32
CA PHE A 140 32.85 12.77 14.59
C PHE A 140 33.01 13.74 15.77
N GLU A 141 34.07 14.54 15.73
CA GLU A 141 34.50 15.50 16.74
C GLU A 141 33.52 16.68 16.80
N GLU A 142 32.88 17.01 15.67
CA GLU A 142 31.98 18.13 15.51
C GLU A 142 30.51 17.71 15.67
N TYR A 143 30.11 17.41 16.90
CA TYR A 143 28.71 17.15 17.22
C TYR A 143 28.04 18.41 17.77
N SER A 144 27.40 19.16 16.88
CA SER A 144 26.64 20.37 17.20
C SER A 144 25.22 20.23 16.66
N GLY A 145 24.21 20.60 17.48
CA GLY A 145 22.79 20.50 17.13
C GLY A 145 22.05 19.36 17.83
N ASN A 146 20.72 19.38 17.74
CA ASN A 146 19.85 18.32 18.24
C ASN A 146 19.34 17.51 17.05
N THR A 147 19.74 16.24 16.97
CA THR A 147 19.32 15.33 15.90
C THR A 147 17.85 14.90 16.02
N GLY A 148 17.16 15.25 17.11
CA GLY A 148 15.72 15.12 17.27
C GLY A 148 15.27 13.66 17.15
N ILE A 149 15.64 12.83 18.12
CA ILE A 149 15.24 11.43 18.21
C ILE A 149 13.77 11.32 18.63
N PHE A 150 13.05 10.41 17.98
CA PHE A 150 11.65 10.14 18.24
C PHE A 150 11.47 8.73 18.83
N GLU A 151 10.36 8.50 19.52
CA GLU A 151 10.03 7.20 20.13
C GLU A 151 9.96 6.06 19.10
N PHE A 152 9.62 6.40 17.85
CA PHE A 152 9.51 5.42 16.77
C PHE A 152 10.84 5.10 16.07
N ASP A 153 11.95 5.75 16.44
CA ASP A 153 13.24 5.53 15.80
C ASP A 153 13.84 4.18 16.24
N HIS A 154 14.39 3.46 15.27
CA HIS A 154 15.09 2.20 15.51
C HIS A 154 16.55 2.49 15.87
N ILE A 155 16.93 2.34 17.14
CA ILE A 155 18.27 2.66 17.67
C ILE A 155 19.11 1.39 17.79
N PHE A 156 20.36 1.49 17.33
CA PHE A 156 21.39 0.46 17.49
C PHE A 156 22.62 1.02 18.21
N PRO A 157 23.15 0.34 19.25
CA PRO A 157 22.64 -0.89 19.84
C PRO A 157 21.33 -0.65 20.60
N ILE A 158 20.50 -1.69 20.72
CA ILE A 158 19.21 -1.60 21.39
C ILE A 158 19.40 -1.15 22.85
N LYS A 159 18.59 -0.18 23.31
CA LYS A 159 18.69 0.45 24.65
C LYS A 159 20.03 1.16 24.91
N SER A 160 20.70 1.64 23.86
CA SER A 160 21.91 2.46 24.02
C SER A 160 21.66 3.72 24.85
N LYS A 161 22.63 4.07 25.69
CA LYS A 161 22.67 5.31 26.49
C LYS A 161 23.65 6.34 25.93
N ALA A 162 24.13 6.15 24.69
CA ALA A 162 25.06 7.08 24.05
C ALA A 162 24.42 8.47 23.89
N ASN A 163 25.23 9.52 24.03
CA ASN A 163 24.76 10.91 23.93
C ASN A 163 24.84 11.49 22.50
N ARG A 164 25.55 10.81 21.60
CA ARG A 164 25.68 11.18 20.19
C ARG A 164 24.96 10.14 19.34
N THR A 165 24.06 10.62 18.50
CA THR A 165 23.28 9.77 17.59
C THR A 165 23.51 10.16 16.15
N LEU A 166 24.00 9.20 15.38
CA LEU A 166 24.04 9.23 13.92
C LEU A 166 22.69 8.79 13.37
N ILE A 167 22.01 9.61 12.58
CA ILE A 167 20.75 9.21 11.95
C ILE A 167 21.02 8.82 10.51
N ILE A 168 20.71 7.59 10.17
CA ILE A 168 20.83 7.05 8.82
C ILE A 168 19.45 7.07 8.19
N TYR A 169 19.35 7.68 7.02
CA TYR A 169 18.18 7.60 6.16
C TYR A 169 18.51 6.72 4.98
N GLY A 170 17.65 5.77 4.66
CA GLY A 170 17.84 5.02 3.42
C GLY A 170 16.67 4.15 3.00
N VAL A 171 16.75 3.69 1.75
CA VAL A 171 15.77 2.80 1.15
C VAL A 171 16.14 1.36 1.47
N LEU A 172 15.24 0.65 2.15
CA LEU A 172 15.42 -0.75 2.55
C LEU A 172 15.61 -1.65 1.32
N GLY A 173 16.60 -2.55 1.35
CA GLY A 173 16.93 -3.48 0.25
C GLY A 173 17.89 -2.92 -0.80
N THR A 174 18.47 -1.73 -0.57
CA THR A 174 19.51 -1.15 -1.44
C THR A 174 20.92 -1.46 -0.94
N LEU A 175 21.88 -1.52 -1.86
CA LEU A 175 23.29 -1.75 -1.51
C LEU A 175 23.88 -0.55 -0.76
N GLU A 176 23.43 0.66 -1.10
CA GLU A 176 23.86 1.90 -0.48
C GLU A 176 23.48 1.96 1.01
N LEU A 177 22.26 1.53 1.36
CA LEU A 177 21.87 1.42 2.76
C LEU A 177 22.63 0.29 3.47
N LYS A 178 22.78 -0.88 2.83
CA LYS A 178 23.54 -2.01 3.40
C LYS A 178 24.95 -1.59 3.82
N ASN A 179 25.68 -0.93 2.92
CA ASN A 179 27.05 -0.51 3.19
C ASN A 179 27.12 0.51 4.33
N MET A 180 26.20 1.48 4.33
CA MET A 180 26.13 2.52 5.37
C MET A 180 25.79 1.94 6.75
N VAL A 181 24.87 0.98 6.83
CA VAL A 181 24.52 0.31 8.09
C VAL A 181 25.67 -0.54 8.61
N LEU A 182 26.38 -1.26 7.73
CA LEU A 182 27.54 -2.07 8.11
C LEU A 182 28.68 -1.18 8.66
N GLU A 183 28.98 -0.10 7.95
CA GLU A 183 29.99 0.87 8.39
C GLU A 183 29.58 1.54 9.71
N ALA A 184 28.31 1.89 9.90
CA ALA A 184 27.80 2.43 11.15
C ALA A 184 27.86 1.43 12.32
N LYS A 185 27.59 0.14 12.09
CA LYS A 185 27.77 -0.92 13.09
C LYS A 185 29.23 -0.98 13.56
N ASN A 186 30.19 -0.99 12.62
CA ASN A 186 31.62 -0.97 12.95
C ASN A 186 32.03 0.29 13.73
N LEU A 187 31.49 1.45 13.37
CA LEU A 187 31.77 2.72 14.04
C LEU A 187 31.26 2.76 15.48
N VAL A 188 30.08 2.19 15.72
CA VAL A 188 29.49 2.05 17.05
C VAL A 188 30.28 1.06 17.90
N GLU A 189 30.73 -0.06 17.34
CA GLU A 189 31.58 -1.03 18.05
C GLU A 189 32.94 -0.45 18.43
N ALA A 190 33.51 0.40 17.57
CA ALA A 190 34.79 1.04 17.83
C ALA A 190 34.71 2.23 18.82
N ARG A 191 33.50 2.70 19.20
CA ARG A 191 33.32 3.94 19.98
C ARG A 191 32.23 3.78 21.04
N GLU A 192 32.60 3.92 22.31
CA GLU A 192 31.68 3.67 23.45
C GLU A 192 30.51 4.67 23.59
N ASN A 193 30.55 5.82 22.92
CA ASN A 193 29.57 6.91 23.10
C ASN A 193 28.93 7.35 21.77
N LEU A 194 28.70 6.40 20.87
CA LEU A 194 27.97 6.60 19.64
C LEU A 194 26.87 5.54 19.51
N ASN A 195 25.68 5.95 19.12
CA ASN A 195 24.66 5.06 18.58
C ASN A 195 24.22 5.57 17.21
N PHE A 196 23.49 4.74 16.48
CA PHE A 196 22.82 5.20 15.28
C PHE A 196 21.34 4.84 15.30
N ALA A 197 20.54 5.69 14.67
CA ALA A 197 19.11 5.47 14.46
C ALA A 197 18.84 5.31 12.97
N LEU A 198 17.98 4.37 12.59
CA LEU A 198 17.59 4.17 11.20
C LEU A 198 16.19 4.76 10.94
N ARG A 199 16.10 5.58 9.89
CA ARG A 199 14.85 6.11 9.35
C ARG A 199 14.71 5.74 7.88
N PHE A 200 13.47 5.55 7.45
CA PHE A 200 13.21 5.18 6.06
C PHE A 200 13.26 6.39 5.13
N LEU A 201 14.03 6.25 4.06
CA LEU A 201 13.93 7.12 2.90
C LEU A 201 12.93 6.52 1.92
N SER A 202 12.02 7.34 1.42
CA SER A 202 11.12 6.95 0.34
C SER A 202 11.07 8.03 -0.72
N LEU A 203 11.79 7.79 -1.80
CA LEU A 203 11.69 8.57 -3.03
C LEU A 203 10.54 8.01 -3.87
N SER A 204 9.32 8.44 -3.59
CA SER A 204 8.18 8.06 -4.42
C SER A 204 8.22 8.82 -5.74
N SER A 205 8.64 8.18 -6.83
CA SER A 205 8.34 8.61 -8.19
C SER A 205 6.89 8.30 -8.59
N ARG A 206 6.17 7.54 -7.75
CA ARG A 206 4.83 7.05 -8.03
C ARG A 206 3.79 8.10 -7.64
N THR A 207 2.83 8.31 -8.53
CA THR A 207 1.66 9.17 -8.33
C THR A 207 0.50 8.46 -7.65
N THR A 208 0.58 7.13 -7.51
CA THR A 208 -0.47 6.32 -6.91
C THR A 208 -0.53 6.56 -5.39
N LYS A 209 -1.73 6.88 -4.92
CA LYS A 209 -2.01 7.06 -3.49
C LYS A 209 -2.31 5.74 -2.81
N VAL A 210 -2.08 5.67 -1.51
CA VAL A 210 -2.46 4.50 -0.71
C VAL A 210 -3.98 4.45 -0.61
N SER A 211 -4.58 3.28 -0.79
CA SER A 211 -5.98 3.03 -0.46
C SER A 211 -6.02 2.41 0.93
N PRO A 212 -6.49 3.12 1.97
CA PRO A 212 -6.63 2.53 3.29
C PRO A 212 -7.79 1.51 3.28
N SER A 213 -7.82 0.63 4.28
CA SER A 213 -8.99 -0.20 4.59
C SER A 213 -9.65 0.26 5.90
N GLY A 214 -10.73 -0.40 6.32
CA GLY A 214 -11.37 -0.13 7.62
C GLY A 214 -12.47 0.94 7.60
N TYR A 215 -13.02 1.25 6.43
CA TYR A 215 -14.18 2.14 6.28
C TYR A 215 -15.37 1.38 5.68
N GLY A 216 -16.58 1.79 6.05
CA GLY A 216 -17.83 1.37 5.41
C GLY A 216 -18.31 2.44 4.44
N VAL A 217 -19.00 2.03 3.38
CA VAL A 217 -19.74 2.94 2.51
C VAL A 217 -21.21 2.56 2.52
N GLU A 218 -22.05 3.54 2.79
CA GLU A 218 -23.50 3.38 2.77
C GLU A 218 -24.09 4.01 1.50
N LEU A 219 -25.12 3.36 0.97
CA LEU A 219 -25.98 3.93 -0.07
C LEU A 219 -27.39 4.04 0.52
N ALA A 220 -27.68 5.18 1.12
CA ALA A 220 -28.98 5.44 1.73
C ALA A 220 -30.03 5.81 0.67
N LEU A 221 -31.22 5.21 0.76
CA LEU A 221 -32.38 5.61 -0.02
C LEU A 221 -32.93 6.93 0.56
N LYS A 222 -32.87 8.00 -0.22
CA LYS A 222 -33.32 9.33 0.23
C LYS A 222 -34.86 9.48 0.25
N ASN A 223 -35.56 8.81 -0.66
CA ASN A 223 -37.02 8.80 -0.72
C ASN A 223 -37.51 7.38 -0.49
N THR A 224 -38.19 7.13 0.62
CA THR A 224 -38.77 5.83 0.99
C THR A 224 -40.28 5.77 0.73
N GLU A 225 -40.91 6.87 0.34
CA GLU A 225 -42.32 6.89 -0.05
C GLU A 225 -42.53 6.15 -1.37
N TYR A 226 -43.20 5.01 -1.30
CA TYR A 226 -43.71 4.32 -2.49
C TYR A 226 -45.00 5.02 -2.93
N LYS A 227 -44.96 5.72 -4.07
CA LYS A 227 -46.18 6.19 -4.75
C LYS A 227 -46.59 5.12 -5.75
N SER A 228 -47.64 4.37 -5.42
CA SER A 228 -48.34 3.51 -6.38
C SER A 228 -49.04 4.40 -7.41
N VAL A 229 -48.73 4.19 -8.69
CA VAL A 229 -49.42 4.89 -9.79
C VAL A 229 -50.37 3.90 -10.44
N ASP A 230 -51.67 4.19 -10.40
CA ASP A 230 -52.66 3.39 -11.11
C ASP A 230 -52.51 3.61 -12.62
N HIS A 231 -52.40 2.51 -13.37
CA HIS A 231 -52.27 2.50 -14.84
C HIS A 231 -53.50 3.04 -15.59
N SER A 232 -54.57 3.41 -14.88
CA SER A 232 -55.84 3.85 -15.46
C SER A 232 -55.84 5.30 -15.94
N THR A 233 -54.86 6.12 -15.51
CA THR A 233 -54.74 7.52 -15.93
C THR A 233 -53.59 7.71 -16.93
N GLN A 234 -53.90 8.27 -18.11
CA GLN A 234 -52.94 8.55 -19.20
C GLN A 234 -51.88 9.61 -18.85
N ASP A 235 -51.98 10.27 -17.70
CA ASP A 235 -51.12 11.36 -17.27
C ASP A 235 -50.07 10.89 -16.24
N LEU A 236 -49.07 10.15 -16.71
CA LEU A 236 -47.85 9.91 -15.93
C LEU A 236 -46.97 11.18 -15.95
N PRO A 237 -46.55 11.71 -14.78
CA PRO A 237 -45.66 12.87 -14.74
C PRO A 237 -44.32 12.55 -15.39
N GLU A 238 -43.86 13.44 -16.29
CA GLU A 238 -42.71 13.19 -17.18
C GLU A 238 -41.38 13.00 -16.44
N ASN A 239 -41.21 13.66 -15.29
CA ASN A 239 -40.10 13.50 -14.37
C ASN A 239 -40.59 13.78 -12.95
N SER A 240 -40.61 12.77 -12.09
CA SER A 240 -40.79 12.99 -10.66
C SER A 240 -39.58 12.43 -9.90
N HIS A 241 -38.93 13.30 -9.11
CA HIS A 241 -37.81 12.97 -8.24
C HIS A 241 -36.65 12.16 -8.88
N GLY A 242 -36.28 12.47 -10.13
CA GLY A 242 -35.14 11.83 -10.80
C GLY A 242 -35.42 10.46 -11.43
N LEU A 243 -36.68 10.00 -11.40
CA LEU A 243 -37.14 8.84 -12.16
C LEU A 243 -37.79 9.31 -13.47
N ASN A 244 -37.26 8.81 -14.60
CA ASN A 244 -37.79 9.08 -15.92
C ASN A 244 -38.74 7.93 -16.33
N PHE A 245 -40.04 8.20 -16.30
CA PHE A 245 -41.08 7.21 -16.55
C PHE A 245 -41.25 6.85 -18.03
N ARG A 246 -40.56 7.53 -18.97
CA ARG A 246 -40.55 7.13 -20.39
C ARG A 246 -39.93 5.75 -20.61
N ILE A 247 -38.98 5.36 -19.78
CA ILE A 247 -38.31 4.04 -19.87
C ILE A 247 -39.34 2.90 -19.73
N LEU A 248 -40.37 3.09 -18.89
CA LEU A 248 -41.42 2.09 -18.66
C LEU A 248 -42.45 2.03 -19.80
N LYS A 249 -42.63 3.13 -20.55
CA LYS A 249 -43.50 3.13 -21.75
C LYS A 249 -42.87 2.39 -22.92
N THR A 250 -41.55 2.39 -23.04
CA THR A 250 -40.85 1.68 -24.13
C THR A 250 -40.91 0.16 -23.97
N ASP A 251 -40.85 -0.37 -22.75
CA ASP A 251 -40.87 -1.83 -22.53
C ASP A 251 -42.28 -2.44 -22.67
N THR A 252 -43.33 -1.68 -22.34
CA THR A 252 -44.72 -2.14 -22.41
C THR A 252 -45.30 -2.18 -23.82
N GLN A 253 -44.64 -1.56 -24.81
CA GLN A 253 -45.08 -1.59 -26.20
C GLN A 253 -44.58 -2.82 -26.97
N THR A 254 -43.60 -3.55 -26.43
CA THR A 254 -43.05 -4.79 -27.02
C THR A 254 -43.75 -6.07 -26.56
N ASP A 255 -44.52 -6.06 -25.46
CA ASP A 255 -45.25 -7.24 -24.97
C ASP A 255 -46.78 -7.10 -25.16
N LYS A 256 -47.22 -7.00 -26.42
CA LYS A 256 -48.56 -7.51 -26.79
C LYS A 256 -48.46 -8.99 -27.10
N MET A 257 -48.15 -9.79 -26.08
CA MET A 257 -48.30 -11.24 -26.16
C MET A 257 -49.73 -11.60 -25.74
N SER A 258 -50.47 -12.17 -26.69
CA SER A 258 -51.86 -12.62 -26.59
C SER A 258 -52.09 -13.51 -25.36
N TRP A 259 -52.80 -13.02 -24.35
CA TRP A 259 -53.39 -13.84 -23.30
C TRP A 259 -54.66 -14.51 -23.82
N ASN A 260 -54.49 -15.59 -24.59
CA ASN A 260 -55.56 -16.53 -24.89
C ASN A 260 -55.04 -17.93 -24.57
N LEU A 261 -55.13 -18.36 -23.31
CA LEU A 261 -55.23 -19.77 -22.93
C LEU A 261 -55.51 -19.91 -21.42
N CYS A 262 -56.76 -19.73 -21.02
CA CYS A 262 -57.31 -20.34 -19.80
C CYS A 262 -58.84 -20.25 -19.83
N GLU A 263 -59.48 -21.11 -20.62
CA GLU A 263 -60.87 -21.55 -20.39
C GLU A 263 -61.17 -22.77 -21.29
N ARG A 264 -60.94 -23.96 -20.73
CA ARG A 264 -61.64 -25.20 -21.09
C ARG A 264 -61.85 -26.01 -19.82
N ILE A 265 -62.99 -25.76 -19.18
CA ILE A 265 -63.93 -26.79 -18.73
C ILE A 265 -65.26 -26.44 -19.37
#